data_AF-A0A1E4JPJ4-F1
#
_entry.id   AF-A0A1E4JPJ4-F1
#
_cell.length_a   1.000
_cell.length_b   1.000
_cell.length_c   1.000
_cell.angle_alpha   90.00
_cell.angle_beta   90.00
_cell.angle_gamma   90.00
#
_symmetry.space_group_name_H-M   'P 1'
#
loop_
_entity.id
_entity.type
_entity.pdbx_description
1 polymer ?
#
loop_
_entity_poly.entity_id
_entity_poly.type
_entity_poly.pdbx_seq_one_letter_code
_entity_poly.pdbx_strand_id
1 'polypeptide(L)'
;MVIAAAKTDIRAPDPRLVALIAKAHRAREHLFVSAASRGDRHAERLARLAYLAPDITSAILDGAQPRALTSRRLLKLPALPLGWPDQRRLLGFS
;
A
#
# COMPACT_ATOMS: atom_id res chain seq x y z
N MET A 1 -12.03 -3.54 -30.18
CA MET A 1 -11.63 -3.05 -28.83
C MET A 1 -10.20 -3.49 -28.58
N VAL A 2 -9.25 -2.57 -28.59
CA VAL A 2 -7.84 -2.86 -28.30
C VAL A 2 -7.62 -2.51 -26.84
N ILE A 3 -7.59 -3.51 -25.96
CA ILE A 3 -7.06 -3.32 -24.61
C ILE A 3 -5.55 -3.41 -24.77
N ALA A 4 -4.90 -2.26 -24.95
CA ALA A 4 -3.46 -2.18 -24.89
C ALA A 4 -3.07 -2.51 -23.44
N ALA A 5 -2.69 -3.77 -23.20
CA ALA A 5 -2.04 -4.17 -21.97
C ALA A 5 -0.81 -3.29 -21.80
N ALA A 6 -0.85 -2.38 -20.83
CA ALA A 6 0.33 -1.65 -20.40
C ALA A 6 1.40 -2.71 -20.14
N LYS A 7 2.55 -2.62 -20.83
CA LYS A 7 3.69 -3.51 -20.64
C LYS A 7 4.12 -3.41 -19.18
N THR A 8 3.62 -4.30 -18.34
CA THR A 8 4.11 -4.51 -16.99
C THR A 8 5.47 -5.17 -17.15
N ASP A 9 6.53 -4.35 -17.16
CA ASP A 9 7.88 -4.84 -16.92
C ASP A 9 7.83 -5.61 -15.60
N ILE A 10 7.85 -6.94 -15.65
CA ILE A 10 7.99 -7.78 -14.45
C ILE A 10 9.38 -7.45 -13.90
N ARG A 11 9.39 -6.59 -12.88
CA ARG A 11 10.59 -6.20 -12.15
C ARG A 11 10.60 -6.93 -10.83
N ALA A 12 11.81 -7.15 -10.31
CA ALA A 12 11.97 -7.57 -8.94
C ALA A 12 11.16 -6.61 -8.02
N PRO A 13 10.35 -7.13 -7.08
CA PRO A 13 9.58 -6.30 -6.15
C PRO A 13 10.48 -5.31 -5.43
N ASP A 14 10.00 -4.06 -5.22
CA ASP A 14 10.76 -3.08 -4.43
C ASP A 14 10.81 -3.58 -2.97
N PRO A 15 11.98 -4.00 -2.45
CA PRO A 15 12.08 -4.63 -1.15
C PRO A 15 11.67 -3.66 -0.03
N ARG A 16 11.83 -2.34 -0.24
CA ARG A 16 11.40 -1.34 0.74
C ARG A 16 9.89 -1.19 0.75
N LEU A 17 9.25 -1.35 -0.40
CA LEU A 17 7.80 -1.30 -0.51
C LEU A 17 7.17 -2.55 0.13
N VAL A 18 7.71 -3.74 -0.17
CA VAL A 18 7.29 -4.99 0.48
C VAL A 18 7.48 -4.92 2.00
N ALA A 19 8.65 -4.46 2.46
CA ALA A 19 8.90 -4.29 3.89
C ALA A 19 7.93 -3.29 4.55
N LEU A 20 7.55 -2.22 3.84
CA LEU A 20 6.57 -1.26 4.33
C LEU A 20 5.19 -1.89 4.52
N ILE A 21 4.73 -2.71 3.56
CA ILE A 21 3.48 -3.46 3.67
C ILE A 21 3.52 -4.42 4.86
N ALA A 22 4.60 -5.20 5.01
CA ALA A 22 4.76 -6.09 6.16
C ALA A 22 4.72 -5.32 7.50
N LYS A 23 5.37 -4.17 7.57
CA LYS A 23 5.34 -3.29 8.77
C LYS A 23 3.93 -2.75 9.05
N ALA A 24 3.15 -2.48 8.00
CA ALA A 24 1.75 -2.04 8.12
C ALA A 24 0.86 -3.11 8.75
N HIS A 25 0.97 -4.37 8.32
CA HIS A 25 0.19 -5.47 8.90
C HIS A 25 0.53 -5.70 10.37
N ARG A 26 1.82 -5.68 10.73
CA ARG A 26 2.25 -5.77 12.14
C ARG A 26 1.73 -4.62 13.00
N ALA A 27 1.77 -3.39 12.48
CA ALA A 27 1.23 -2.23 13.18
C ALA A 27 -0.28 -2.36 13.39
N ARG A 28 -1.01 -2.85 12.38
CA ARG A 28 -2.44 -3.15 12.52
C ARG A 28 -2.67 -4.16 13.62
N GLU A 29 -1.99 -5.30 13.60
CA GLU A 29 -2.12 -6.34 14.64
C GLU A 29 -1.86 -5.80 16.04
N HIS A 30 -0.79 -5.03 16.21
CA HIS A 30 -0.46 -4.39 17.50
C HIS A 30 -1.59 -3.49 18.02
N LEU A 31 -2.17 -2.65 17.15
CA LEU A 31 -3.28 -1.77 17.51
C LEU A 31 -4.58 -2.52 17.81
N PHE A 32 -4.82 -3.68 17.18
CA PHE A 32 -5.99 -4.52 17.45
C PHE A 32 -5.88 -5.29 18.77
N VAL A 33 -4.68 -5.74 19.12
CA VAL A 33 -4.46 -6.54 20.34
C VAL A 33 -4.38 -5.66 21.59
N SER A 34 -3.83 -4.44 21.50
CA SER A 34 -3.60 -3.58 22.64
C SER A 34 -4.41 -2.28 22.57
N ALA A 35 -5.48 -2.21 23.38
CA ALA A 35 -6.26 -0.99 23.59
C ALA A 35 -5.45 0.16 24.26
N ALA A 36 -4.29 -0.16 24.84
CA ALA A 36 -3.34 0.80 25.42
C ALA A 36 -2.49 1.53 24.36
N SER A 37 -2.51 1.08 23.10
CA SER A 37 -1.76 1.70 22.00
C SER A 37 -2.39 2.98 21.45
N ARG A 38 -3.55 3.40 21.99
CA ARG A 38 -4.25 4.60 21.54
C ARG A 38 -3.35 5.82 21.73
N GLY A 39 -3.06 6.54 20.64
CA GLY A 39 -2.21 7.73 20.66
C GLY A 39 -0.86 7.57 19.94
N ASP A 40 -0.46 6.35 19.54
CA ASP A 40 0.67 6.17 18.64
C ASP A 40 0.28 6.52 17.19
N ARG A 41 0.35 7.82 16.88
CA ARG A 41 0.04 8.36 15.55
C ARG A 41 0.91 7.75 14.45
N HIS A 42 2.13 7.30 14.76
CA HIS A 42 2.99 6.64 13.78
C HIS A 42 2.47 5.24 13.46
N ALA A 43 2.17 4.45 14.49
CA ALA A 43 1.57 3.13 14.32
C ALA A 43 0.21 3.21 13.63
N GLU A 44 -0.65 4.17 13.99
CA GLU A 44 -1.94 4.39 13.33
C GLU A 44 -1.78 4.71 11.84
N ARG A 45 -0.86 5.63 11.50
CA ARG A 45 -0.56 5.97 10.10
C ARG A 45 -0.06 4.77 9.31
N LEU A 46 0.77 3.95 9.95
CA LEU A 46 1.34 2.78 9.32
C LEU A 46 0.30 1.66 9.13
N ALA A 47 -0.51 1.40 10.15
CA ALA A 47 -1.59 0.42 10.12
C ALA A 47 -2.63 0.74 9.04
N ARG A 48 -2.85 2.02 8.71
CA ARG A 48 -3.72 2.41 7.59
C ARG A 48 -3.29 1.80 6.25
N LEU A 49 -1.99 1.60 6.03
CA LEU A 49 -1.48 1.01 4.79
C LEU A 49 -1.83 -0.49 4.67
N ALA A 50 -2.21 -1.17 5.75
CA ALA A 50 -2.66 -2.56 5.71
C ALA A 50 -4.07 -2.72 5.10
N TYR A 51 -4.76 -1.60 4.84
CA TYR A 51 -6.09 -1.57 4.20
C TYR A 51 -6.02 -1.17 2.72
N LEU A 52 -4.87 -1.34 2.08
CA LEU A 52 -4.76 -1.23 0.63
C LEU A 52 -5.65 -2.26 -0.06
N ALA A 53 -6.20 -1.87 -1.21
CA ALA A 53 -6.97 -2.78 -2.06
C ALA A 53 -6.14 -4.04 -2.35
N PRO A 54 -6.75 -5.25 -2.32
CA PRO A 54 -6.01 -6.50 -2.46
C PRO A 54 -5.14 -6.59 -3.72
N ASP A 55 -5.66 -6.10 -4.85
CA ASP A 55 -4.94 -6.06 -6.14
C ASP A 55 -3.72 -5.14 -6.13
N ILE A 56 -3.75 -4.05 -5.36
CA ILE A 56 -2.60 -3.17 -5.17
C ILE A 56 -1.52 -3.89 -4.37
N THR A 57 -1.91 -4.59 -3.31
CA THR A 57 -0.99 -5.39 -2.50
C THR A 57 -0.37 -6.51 -3.33
N SER A 58 -1.16 -7.24 -4.13
CA SER A 58 -0.64 -8.25 -5.06
C SER A 58 0.34 -7.64 -6.06
N ALA A 59 -0.02 -6.52 -6.70
CA ALA A 59 0.88 -5.87 -7.65
C ALA A 59 2.21 -5.42 -7.01
N ILE A 60 2.20 -5.00 -5.75
CA ILE A 60 3.43 -4.67 -5.01
C ILE A 60 4.30 -5.92 -4.80
N LEU A 61 3.69 -7.03 -4.40
CA LEU A 61 4.37 -8.30 -4.16
C LEU A 61 4.90 -8.93 -5.45
N ASP A 62 4.20 -8.72 -6.56
CA ASP A 62 4.57 -9.23 -7.89
C ASP A 62 5.54 -8.29 -8.64
N GLY A 63 5.83 -7.10 -8.09
CA GLY A 63 6.65 -6.09 -8.77
C GLY A 63 5.95 -5.41 -9.96
N ALA A 64 4.63 -5.58 -10.07
CA ALA A 64 3.75 -5.05 -11.09
C ALA A 64 3.15 -3.67 -10.75
N GLN A 65 3.52 -3.08 -9.62
CA GLN A 65 2.99 -1.78 -9.22
C GLN A 65 3.44 -0.65 -10.17
N PRO A 66 2.67 0.45 -10.29
CA PRO A 66 3.07 1.62 -11.06
C PRO A 66 4.44 2.15 -10.61
N ARG A 67 5.31 2.54 -11.55
CA ARG A 67 6.68 3.03 -11.25
C ARG A 67 6.72 4.21 -10.27
N ALA A 68 5.67 5.04 -10.27
CA ALA A 68 5.53 6.14 -9.33
C ALA A 68 5.22 5.69 -7.89
N LEU A 69 4.72 4.47 -7.69
CA LEU A 69 4.42 3.92 -6.38
C LEU A 69 5.68 3.42 -5.69
N THR A 70 6.15 4.20 -4.71
CA THR A 70 7.31 3.86 -3.87
C THR A 70 6.92 3.90 -2.40
N SER A 71 7.74 3.26 -1.56
CA SER A 71 7.56 3.31 -0.10
C SER A 71 7.53 4.76 0.43
N ARG A 72 8.40 5.62 -0.11
CA ARG A 72 8.45 7.05 0.21
C ARG A 72 7.16 7.77 -0.20
N ARG A 73 6.58 7.46 -1.38
CA ARG A 73 5.33 8.06 -1.84
C ARG A 73 4.17 7.65 -0.93
N LEU A 74 4.02 6.36 -0.62
CA LEU A 74 2.99 5.86 0.30
C LEU A 74 3.10 6.52 1.67
N LEU A 75 4.31 6.59 2.23
CA LEU A 75 4.54 7.23 3.52
C LEU A 75 4.20 8.71 3.49
N LYS A 76 4.43 9.43 2.38
CA LYS A 76 4.12 10.86 2.27
C LYS A 76 2.64 11.18 2.04
N LEU A 77 1.79 10.18 1.77
CA LEU A 77 0.36 10.43 1.60
C LEU A 77 -0.24 11.01 2.89
N PRO A 78 -0.98 12.13 2.81
CA PRO A 78 -1.62 12.72 3.99
C PRO A 78 -2.72 11.81 4.53
N ALA A 79 -3.50 11.19 3.64
CA ALA A 79 -4.50 10.19 3.95
C ALA A 79 -4.60 9.15 2.82
N LEU A 80 -4.84 7.89 3.20
CA LEU A 80 -5.23 6.84 2.26
C LEU A 80 -6.77 6.83 2.20
N PRO A 81 -7.39 6.97 1.02
CA PRO A 81 -8.84 6.83 0.87
C PRO A 81 -9.33 5.47 1.38
N LEU A 82 -10.50 5.44 2.02
CA LEU A 82 -11.12 4.18 2.46
C LEU A 82 -11.69 3.37 1.29
N GLY A 83 -12.21 4.06 0.27
CA GLY A 83 -12.73 3.43 -0.94
C GLY A 83 -11.61 2.90 -1.84
N TRP A 84 -11.63 1.61 -2.14
CA TRP A 84 -10.67 0.99 -3.06
C TRP A 84 -10.63 1.63 -4.47
N PRO A 85 -11.75 2.05 -5.09
CA PRO A 85 -11.70 2.77 -6.36
C PRO A 85 -10.86 4.05 -6.28
N ASP A 86 -10.95 4.78 -5.17
CA ASP A 86 -10.19 6.00 -4.96
C ASP A 86 -8.72 5.72 -4.64
N GLN A 87 -8.43 4.62 -3.93
CA GLN A 87 -7.05 4.15 -3.75
C GLN A 87 -6.39 3.85 -5.09
N ARG A 88 -7.07 3.12 -5.98
CA ARG A 88 -6.53 2.81 -7.32
C ARG A 88 -6.22 4.07 -8.10
N ARG A 89 -7.20 4.98 -8.18
CA ARG A 89 -7.06 6.28 -8.86
C ARG A 89 -5.91 7.11 -8.29
N LEU A 90 -5.81 7.21 -6.96
CA LEU A 90 -4.75 7.95 -6.27
C LEU A 90 -3.36 7.35 -6.53
N LEU A 91 -3.26 6.02 -6.51
CA LEU A 91 -1.99 5.31 -6.59
C LEU A 91 -1.53 5.06 -8.03
N GLY A 92 -2.40 5.30 -9.03
CA GLY A 92 -2.11 5.18 -10.45
C GLY A 92 -2.42 3.79 -11.01
N PHE A 93 -3.35 3.07 -10.40
CA PHE A 93 -3.94 1.85 -10.92
C PHE A 93 -5.19 2.23 -11.74
N SER A 94 -5.25 1.76 -12.98
CA SER A 94 -6.37 1.96 -13.93
C SER A 94 -6.80 0.63 -14.49
#